data_AF-A0A837BXA0-F1
#
_entry.id   AF-A0A837BXA0-F1
#
_cell.length_a   1.000
_cell.length_b   1.000
_cell.length_c   1.000
_cell.angle_alpha   90.00
_cell.angle_beta   90.00
_cell.angle_gamma   90.00
#
_symmetry.space_group_name_H-M   'P 1'
#
loop_
_entity.id
_entity.type
_entity.pdbx_description
1 polymer ?
#
loop_
_entity_poly.entity_id
_entity_poly.type
_entity_poly.pdbx_seq_one_letter_code
_entity_poly.pdbx_strand_id
1 'polypeptide(L)'
;MIIKRKDWNSYLNKKELVKIYGKSQDSYIFALGYMIADLGQYYIFEVVDDVGSLDSYVLYKKTEIEKLVCDDSHTRMFDFYIDYLKKQDEFDRLNLQKAYNDIPQKDIITILKYCCDHGFYVTIAESEDDYEETVKIISVDTQKVLIDQKEYCKDYGLLDEVRSTPIKIANIMTLDIISKENYLYEQYRKQKNS
;
A
#
# COMPACT_ATOMS: atom_id res chain seq x y z
N MET A 1 10.44 -15.30 14.49
CA MET A 1 10.33 -16.52 13.66
C MET A 1 10.26 -16.16 12.18
N ILE A 2 11.10 -16.73 11.31
CA ILE A 2 10.96 -16.56 9.84
C ILE A 2 9.92 -17.56 9.32
N ILE A 3 8.91 -17.07 8.60
CA ILE A 3 7.86 -17.90 8.02
C ILE A 3 8.34 -18.49 6.69
N LYS A 4 8.28 -19.82 6.56
CA LYS A 4 8.63 -20.50 5.30
C LYS A 4 7.64 -20.11 4.20
N ARG A 5 8.13 -19.83 2.99
CA ARG A 5 7.31 -19.33 1.87
C ARG A 5 6.09 -20.18 1.53
N LYS A 6 6.23 -21.51 1.61
CA LYS A 6 5.12 -22.46 1.39
C LYS A 6 3.97 -22.32 2.41
N ASP A 7 4.26 -21.74 3.56
CA ASP A 7 3.33 -21.60 4.68
C ASP A 7 2.75 -20.18 4.76
N TRP A 8 3.13 -19.23 3.89
CA TRP A 8 2.64 -17.84 3.95
C TRP A 8 1.12 -17.74 3.91
N ASN A 9 0.45 -18.55 3.08
CA ASN A 9 -1.02 -18.52 3.00
C ASN A 9 -1.72 -18.96 4.29
N SER A 10 -1.04 -19.61 5.24
CA SER A 10 -1.64 -19.90 6.56
C SER A 10 -1.78 -18.66 7.45
N TYR A 11 -1.14 -17.55 7.07
CA TYR A 11 -1.17 -16.26 7.79
C TYR A 11 -2.20 -15.28 7.21
N LEU A 12 -2.87 -15.64 6.10
CA LEU A 12 -3.97 -14.85 5.54
C LEU A 12 -5.11 -14.71 6.55
N ASN A 13 -5.57 -13.47 6.76
CA ASN A 13 -6.65 -13.12 7.69
C ASN A 13 -6.41 -13.58 9.14
N LYS A 14 -5.15 -13.73 9.54
CA LYS A 14 -4.77 -13.98 10.92
C LYS A 14 -4.48 -12.67 11.63
N LYS A 15 -4.76 -12.64 12.94
CA LYS A 15 -4.33 -11.57 13.85
C LYS A 15 -2.86 -11.75 14.25
N GLU A 16 -2.01 -12.03 13.26
CA GLU A 16 -0.59 -12.24 13.47
C GLU A 16 0.14 -11.13 12.71
N LEU A 17 0.85 -10.29 13.45
CA LEU A 17 1.61 -9.18 12.89
C LEU A 17 2.91 -9.70 12.28
N VAL A 18 3.18 -9.30 11.05
CA VAL A 18 4.37 -9.72 10.31
C VAL A 18 5.20 -8.53 9.87
N LYS A 19 6.52 -8.66 9.98
CA LYS A 19 7.49 -7.83 9.27
C LYS A 19 7.65 -8.34 7.85
N ILE A 20 7.58 -7.42 6.90
CA ILE A 20 7.58 -7.66 5.47
C ILE A 20 8.87 -7.07 4.91
N TYR A 21 9.81 -7.94 4.53
CA TYR A 21 11.09 -7.52 3.95
C TYR A 21 11.01 -7.61 2.41
N GLY A 22 11.26 -6.49 1.74
CA GLY A 22 11.35 -6.42 0.27
C GLY A 22 12.73 -6.84 -0.24
N LYS A 23 12.82 -7.30 -1.50
CA LYS A 23 14.09 -7.71 -2.12
C LYS A 23 15.04 -6.57 -2.47
N SER A 24 14.53 -5.41 -2.86
CA SER A 24 15.31 -4.22 -3.23
C SER A 24 15.69 -3.36 -2.03
N GLN A 25 15.14 -3.68 -0.85
CA GLN A 25 15.37 -2.93 0.36
C GLN A 25 16.61 -3.44 1.08
N ASP A 26 17.42 -2.53 1.63
CA ASP A 26 18.44 -2.88 2.60
C ASP A 26 17.82 -3.78 3.68
N SER A 27 18.51 -4.83 4.10
CA SER A 27 17.96 -5.88 5.00
C SER A 27 17.41 -5.39 6.35
N TYR A 28 17.55 -4.10 6.65
CA TYR A 28 17.06 -3.40 7.83
C TYR A 28 15.74 -2.66 7.62
N ILE A 29 15.31 -2.44 6.38
CA ILE A 29 14.06 -1.76 6.03
C ILE A 29 12.98 -2.83 5.86
N PHE A 30 11.84 -2.63 6.54
CA PHE A 30 10.69 -3.51 6.45
C PHE A 30 9.40 -2.72 6.69
N ALA A 31 8.30 -3.17 6.09
CA ALA A 31 6.96 -2.77 6.51
C ALA A 31 6.46 -3.71 7.61
N LEU A 32 5.52 -3.24 8.44
CA LEU A 32 4.91 -4.03 9.51
C LEU A 32 3.40 -4.06 9.30
N GLY A 33 2.79 -5.24 9.29
CA GLY A 33 1.36 -5.32 9.01
C GLY A 33 0.75 -6.71 9.12
N TYR A 34 -0.54 -6.78 8.81
CA TYR A 34 -1.33 -8.01 8.78
C TYR A 34 -1.58 -8.43 7.33
N MET A 35 -1.42 -9.71 7.04
CA MET A 35 -1.67 -10.26 5.72
C MET A 35 -3.18 -10.50 5.55
N ILE A 36 -3.85 -9.79 4.64
CA ILE A 36 -5.33 -9.78 4.56
C ILE A 36 -5.89 -10.49 3.32
N ALA A 37 -5.18 -10.49 2.19
CA ALA A 37 -5.70 -11.12 0.97
C ALA A 37 -4.60 -11.69 0.06
N ASP A 38 -4.96 -12.70 -0.74
CA ASP A 38 -4.17 -13.26 -1.84
C ASP A 38 -4.89 -12.97 -3.15
N LEU A 39 -4.27 -12.16 -4.01
CA LEU A 39 -4.76 -11.79 -5.34
C LEU A 39 -3.88 -12.38 -6.45
N GLY A 40 -3.48 -13.64 -6.29
CA GLY A 40 -2.73 -14.39 -7.29
C GLY A 40 -1.24 -14.04 -7.29
N GLN A 41 -0.85 -13.00 -8.02
CA GLN A 41 0.55 -12.52 -8.07
C GLN A 41 0.90 -11.58 -6.92
N TYR A 42 -0.10 -11.13 -6.15
CA TYR A 42 0.05 -10.16 -5.08
C TYR A 42 -0.54 -10.68 -3.78
N TYR A 43 -0.04 -10.16 -2.66
CA TYR A 43 -0.76 -10.16 -1.39
C TYR A 43 -1.17 -8.73 -1.04
N ILE A 44 -2.27 -8.57 -0.31
CA ILE A 44 -2.60 -7.31 0.34
C ILE A 44 -2.21 -7.40 1.82
N PHE A 45 -1.62 -6.33 2.33
CA PHE A 45 -1.33 -6.14 3.74
C PHE A 45 -2.04 -4.88 4.27
N GLU A 46 -2.56 -4.99 5.50
CA GLU A 46 -2.92 -3.85 6.34
C GLU A 46 -1.65 -3.43 7.11
N VAL A 47 -1.03 -2.33 6.69
CA VAL A 47 0.26 -1.87 7.20
C VAL A 47 0.05 -0.81 8.29
N VAL A 48 0.91 -0.84 9.30
CA VAL A 48 0.92 0.14 10.40
C VAL A 48 2.13 1.04 10.33
N ASP A 49 1.99 2.26 10.85
CA ASP A 49 3.08 3.22 10.95
C ASP A 49 4.04 2.91 12.12
N ASP A 50 5.01 3.80 12.34
CA ASP A 50 6.03 3.70 13.38
C ASP A 50 5.49 3.83 14.81
N VAL A 51 4.21 4.19 14.97
CA VAL A 51 3.51 4.23 16.26
C VAL A 51 2.43 3.15 16.40
N GLY A 52 2.25 2.31 15.39
CA GLY A 52 1.29 1.18 15.39
C GLY A 52 -0.14 1.57 15.00
N SER A 53 -0.38 2.75 14.45
CA SER A 53 -1.68 3.13 13.88
C SER A 53 -1.80 2.62 12.45
N LEU A 54 -3.02 2.38 11.97
CA LEU A 54 -3.28 2.02 10.58
C LEU A 54 -2.71 3.07 9.64
N ASP A 55 -1.80 2.66 8.77
CA ASP A 55 -1.14 3.54 7.81
C ASP A 55 -1.72 3.36 6.42
N SER A 56 -1.80 2.12 5.94
CA SER A 56 -2.10 1.84 4.55
C SER A 56 -2.61 0.43 4.30
N TYR A 57 -3.29 0.27 3.16
CA TYR A 57 -3.62 -1.01 2.55
C TYR A 57 -2.78 -1.15 1.27
N VAL A 58 -1.79 -2.03 1.34
CA VAL A 58 -0.73 -2.11 0.33
C VAL A 58 -0.72 -3.47 -0.34
N LEU A 59 -0.69 -3.45 -1.67
CA LEU A 59 -0.36 -4.63 -2.47
C LEU A 59 1.14 -4.82 -2.54
N TYR A 60 1.61 -6.03 -2.26
CA TYR A 60 2.98 -6.44 -2.52
C TYR A 60 2.99 -7.58 -3.52
N LYS A 61 3.74 -7.42 -4.61
CA LYS A 61 3.97 -8.50 -5.56
C LYS A 61 4.74 -9.61 -4.87
N LYS A 62 4.26 -10.85 -4.97
CA LYS A 62 4.82 -12.00 -4.24
C LYS A 62 6.29 -12.25 -4.58
N THR A 63 6.73 -11.86 -5.77
CA THR A 63 8.12 -12.01 -6.21
C THR A 63 9.05 -11.02 -5.51
N GLU A 64 8.54 -9.91 -4.99
CA GLU A 64 9.32 -8.84 -4.38
C GLU A 64 9.41 -8.96 -2.85
N ILE A 65 8.61 -9.84 -2.24
CA ILE A 65 8.75 -10.20 -0.82
C ILE A 65 9.90 -11.19 -0.66
N GLU A 66 10.95 -10.80 0.06
CA GLU A 66 12.10 -11.64 0.39
C GLU A 66 11.74 -12.63 1.50
N LYS A 67 11.21 -12.12 2.63
CA LYS A 67 10.85 -12.93 3.80
C LYS A 67 9.77 -12.23 4.64
N LEU A 68 9.00 -13.06 5.36
CA LEU A 68 8.09 -12.61 6.40
C LEU A 68 8.60 -13.10 7.76
N VAL A 69 8.61 -12.21 8.75
CA VAL A 69 9.04 -12.52 10.12
C VAL A 69 7.93 -12.15 11.10
N CYS A 70 7.54 -13.09 11.96
CA CYS A 70 6.55 -12.87 13.03
C CYS A 70 7.10 -13.35 14.37
N ASP A 71 6.35 -13.19 15.46
CA ASP A 71 6.74 -13.63 16.81
C ASP A 71 8.21 -13.31 17.17
N ASP A 72 8.59 -12.03 17.06
CA ASP A 72 9.84 -11.51 17.59
C ASP A 72 9.57 -10.40 18.61
N SER A 73 10.62 -9.89 19.27
CA SER A 73 10.46 -8.84 20.29
C SER A 73 9.81 -7.56 19.75
N HIS A 74 10.05 -7.23 18.48
CA HIS A 74 9.51 -6.02 17.87
C HIS A 74 8.05 -6.22 17.45
N THR A 75 7.68 -7.36 16.86
CA THR A 75 6.27 -7.61 16.53
C THR A 75 5.42 -7.64 17.79
N ARG A 76 5.88 -8.30 18.88
CA ARG A 76 5.19 -8.30 20.17
C ARG A 76 5.06 -6.92 20.82
N MET A 77 6.07 -6.07 20.66
CA MET A 77 6.00 -4.67 21.12
C MET A 77 4.92 -3.89 20.35
N PHE A 78 4.89 -4.04 19.03
CA PHE A 78 3.88 -3.38 18.20
C PHE A 78 2.48 -3.97 18.37
N ASP A 79 2.33 -5.26 18.65
CA ASP A 79 1.04 -5.84 19.04
C ASP A 79 0.48 -5.11 20.26
N PHE A 80 1.32 -4.82 21.27
CA PHE A 80 0.92 -4.02 22.42
C PHE A 80 0.52 -2.58 22.02
N TYR A 81 1.27 -1.90 21.15
CA TYR A 81 0.94 -0.54 20.68
C TYR A 81 -0.39 -0.52 19.91
N ILE A 82 -0.58 -1.44 18.98
CA ILE A 82 -1.80 -1.59 18.18
C ILE A 82 -2.99 -1.85 19.10
N ASP A 83 -2.88 -2.79 20.04
CA ASP A 83 -3.94 -3.08 21.00
C ASP A 83 -4.26 -1.90 21.91
N TYR A 84 -3.25 -1.14 22.31
CA TYR A 84 -3.43 0.09 23.08
C TYR A 84 -4.23 1.12 22.27
N LEU A 85 -3.82 1.40 21.02
CA LEU A 85 -4.49 2.36 20.14
C LEU A 85 -5.93 1.95 19.81
N LYS A 86 -6.17 0.66 19.55
CA LYS A 86 -7.52 0.11 19.32
C LYS A 86 -8.43 0.33 20.53
N LYS A 87 -7.92 0.20 21.76
CA LYS A 87 -8.69 0.48 22.99
C LYS A 87 -9.02 1.96 23.18
N GLN A 88 -8.22 2.85 22.60
CA GLN A 88 -8.44 4.29 22.66
C GLN A 88 -9.25 4.83 21.46
N ASP A 89 -9.64 3.98 20.51
CA ASP A 89 -10.26 4.37 19.23
C ASP A 89 -9.33 5.23 18.35
N GLU A 90 -8.01 5.04 18.49
CA GLU A 90 -6.99 5.86 17.81
C GLU A 90 -6.26 5.11 16.70
N PHE A 91 -6.58 3.83 16.50
CA PHE A 91 -5.91 2.99 15.49
C PHE A 91 -6.15 3.47 14.06
N ASP A 92 -7.38 3.86 13.70
CA ASP A 92 -7.77 4.29 12.35
C ASP A 92 -8.53 5.64 12.39
N ARG A 93 -7.84 6.70 12.83
CA ARG A 93 -8.44 8.05 12.92
C ARG A 93 -8.98 8.60 11.60
N LEU A 94 -8.41 8.18 10.47
CA LEU A 94 -8.80 8.66 9.14
C LEU A 94 -9.90 7.81 8.50
N ASN A 95 -10.36 6.74 9.16
CA ASN A 95 -11.32 5.77 8.63
C ASN A 95 -10.86 5.12 7.31
N LEU A 96 -9.56 4.83 7.18
CA LEU A 96 -8.98 4.20 5.99
C LEU A 96 -9.56 2.82 5.76
N GLN A 97 -9.89 2.06 6.82
CA GLN A 97 -10.51 0.76 6.70
C GLN A 97 -11.85 0.83 5.98
N LYS A 98 -12.64 1.87 6.24
CA LYS A 98 -13.91 2.08 5.55
C LYS A 98 -13.68 2.33 4.06
N ALA A 99 -12.74 3.21 3.72
CA ALA A 99 -12.42 3.50 2.32
C ALA A 99 -11.92 2.25 1.58
N TYR A 100 -11.09 1.42 2.22
CA TYR A 100 -10.59 0.17 1.66
C TYR A 100 -11.70 -0.88 1.45
N ASN A 101 -12.64 -1.01 2.39
CA ASN A 101 -13.72 -1.99 2.30
C ASN A 101 -14.67 -1.76 1.11
N ASP A 102 -14.73 -0.53 0.59
CA ASP A 102 -15.53 -0.20 -0.60
C ASP A 102 -14.82 -0.64 -1.91
N ILE A 103 -13.52 -0.95 -1.87
CA ILE A 103 -12.71 -1.31 -3.04
C ILE A 103 -12.88 -2.80 -3.38
N PRO A 104 -13.18 -3.17 -4.64
CA PRO A 104 -13.28 -4.57 -5.04
C PRO A 104 -11.92 -5.30 -5.00
N GLN A 105 -11.81 -6.31 -4.13
CA GLN A 105 -10.57 -7.07 -3.90
C GLN A 105 -10.50 -8.34 -4.75
N LYS A 106 -10.59 -8.20 -6.08
CA LYS A 106 -10.57 -9.34 -7.01
C LYS A 106 -9.19 -9.60 -7.62
N ASP A 107 -8.63 -8.57 -8.24
CA ASP A 107 -7.34 -8.57 -8.91
C ASP A 107 -6.85 -7.12 -9.03
N ILE A 108 -5.55 -6.95 -9.34
CA ILE A 108 -4.93 -5.62 -9.46
C ILE A 108 -5.62 -4.75 -10.52
N ILE A 109 -6.09 -5.32 -11.63
CA ILE A 109 -6.76 -4.56 -12.71
C ILE A 109 -8.07 -3.97 -12.18
N THR A 110 -8.84 -4.75 -11.43
CA THR A 110 -10.11 -4.32 -10.84
C THR A 110 -9.88 -3.21 -9.82
N ILE A 111 -8.84 -3.32 -9.00
CA ILE A 111 -8.45 -2.27 -8.03
C ILE A 111 -8.06 -0.98 -8.76
N LEU A 112 -7.15 -1.07 -9.74
CA LEU A 112 -6.72 0.10 -10.52
C LEU A 112 -7.90 0.78 -11.25
N LYS A 113 -8.83 -0.01 -11.81
CA LYS A 113 -10.05 0.52 -12.43
C LYS A 113 -10.94 1.24 -11.42
N TYR A 114 -11.12 0.66 -10.24
CA TYR A 114 -11.89 1.31 -9.18
C TYR A 114 -11.27 2.66 -8.79
N CYS A 115 -9.95 2.72 -8.58
CA CYS A 115 -9.23 3.95 -8.29
C CYS A 115 -9.37 4.97 -9.43
N CYS A 116 -9.32 4.52 -10.70
CA CYS A 116 -9.56 5.35 -11.88
C CYS A 116 -10.97 5.96 -11.87
N ASP A 117 -12.00 5.14 -11.68
CA ASP A 117 -13.41 5.53 -11.75
C ASP A 117 -13.80 6.50 -10.62
N HIS A 118 -13.16 6.38 -9.46
CA HIS A 118 -13.38 7.23 -8.29
C HIS A 118 -12.38 8.39 -8.19
N GLY A 119 -11.42 8.47 -9.12
CA GLY A 119 -10.43 9.54 -9.19
C GLY A 119 -9.45 9.56 -8.01
N PHE A 120 -9.17 8.40 -7.43
CA PHE A 120 -8.25 8.26 -6.30
C PHE A 120 -6.80 8.48 -6.70
N TYR A 121 -6.03 9.01 -5.75
CA TYR A 121 -4.57 9.01 -5.80
C TYR A 121 -4.02 7.73 -5.19
N VAL A 122 -3.06 7.12 -5.86
CA VAL A 122 -2.38 5.91 -5.41
C VAL A 122 -0.87 6.08 -5.52
N THR A 123 -0.13 5.36 -4.69
CA THR A 123 1.34 5.32 -4.79
C THR A 123 1.77 4.02 -5.43
N ILE A 124 2.60 4.09 -6.46
CA ILE A 124 3.07 2.93 -7.24
C ILE A 124 4.59 2.85 -7.16
N ALA A 125 5.12 1.66 -6.85
CA ALA A 125 6.54 1.36 -7.05
C ALA A 125 6.72 0.44 -8.25
N GLU A 126 7.66 0.77 -9.15
CA GLU A 126 7.98 -0.02 -10.34
C GLU A 126 9.38 -0.61 -10.32
N SER A 127 9.53 -1.79 -10.91
CA SER A 127 10.81 -2.54 -10.91
C SER A 127 11.92 -1.96 -11.78
N GLU A 128 11.62 -1.05 -12.72
CA GLU A 128 12.62 -0.56 -13.68
C GLU A 128 13.44 0.62 -13.12
N ASP A 129 12.91 1.39 -12.15
CA ASP A 129 13.51 2.66 -11.72
C ASP A 129 13.69 2.82 -10.19
N ASP A 130 13.32 1.81 -9.37
CA ASP A 130 13.31 1.86 -7.90
C ASP A 130 12.62 3.14 -7.34
N TYR A 131 11.71 3.70 -8.12
CA TYR A 131 11.04 4.96 -7.84
C TYR A 131 9.60 4.68 -7.39
N GLU A 132 9.22 5.31 -6.28
CA GLU A 132 7.85 5.31 -5.76
C GLU A 132 7.19 6.62 -6.15
N GLU A 133 5.99 6.54 -6.72
CA GLU A 133 5.33 7.73 -7.23
C GLU A 133 3.83 7.77 -6.95
N THR A 134 3.38 8.92 -6.44
CA THR A 134 1.97 9.19 -6.16
C THR A 134 1.29 9.77 -7.40
N VAL A 135 0.31 9.04 -7.94
CA VAL A 135 -0.29 9.28 -9.25
C VAL A 135 -1.80 9.31 -9.18
N LYS A 136 -2.41 10.06 -10.09
CA LYS A 136 -3.81 9.83 -10.50
C LYS A 136 -3.83 8.83 -11.64
N ILE A 137 -4.75 7.86 -11.57
CA ILE A 137 -5.00 6.95 -12.69
C ILE A 137 -5.97 7.60 -13.68
N ILE A 138 -5.59 7.64 -14.95
CA ILE A 138 -6.38 8.23 -16.04
C ILE A 138 -7.12 7.16 -16.85
N SER A 139 -6.48 6.01 -17.09
CA SER A 139 -7.11 4.87 -17.75
C SER A 139 -6.37 3.57 -17.45
N VAL A 140 -7.10 2.46 -17.52
CA VAL A 140 -6.58 1.12 -17.22
C VAL A 140 -7.03 0.16 -18.31
N ASP A 141 -6.06 -0.51 -18.93
CA ASP A 141 -6.32 -1.66 -19.79
C ASP A 141 -5.83 -2.97 -19.13
N THR A 142 -5.62 -4.02 -19.92
CA THR A 142 -5.19 -5.34 -19.38
C THR A 142 -3.69 -5.46 -19.14
N GLN A 143 -2.89 -4.53 -19.67
CA GLN A 143 -1.43 -4.56 -19.68
C GLN A 143 -0.81 -3.32 -19.03
N LYS A 144 -1.47 -2.17 -19.12
CA LYS A 144 -0.91 -0.87 -18.74
C LYS A 144 -1.93 0.00 -18.00
N VAL A 145 -1.38 0.93 -17.22
CA VAL A 145 -2.11 2.02 -16.59
C VAL A 145 -1.53 3.36 -17.05
N LEU A 146 -2.39 4.26 -17.50
CA LEU A 146 -2.01 5.64 -17.81
C LEU A 146 -2.15 6.49 -16.54
N ILE A 147 -1.12 7.27 -16.24
CA ILE A 147 -1.01 8.05 -15.01
C ILE A 147 -0.91 9.55 -15.29
N ASP A 148 -1.27 10.37 -14.30
CA ASP A 148 -1.04 11.81 -14.27
C ASP A 148 -0.54 12.25 -12.89
N GLN A 149 0.65 12.84 -12.86
CA GLN A 149 1.30 13.39 -11.66
C GLN A 149 1.28 14.91 -11.61
N LYS A 150 0.83 15.58 -12.67
CA LYS A 150 1.09 17.01 -12.87
C LYS A 150 0.58 17.86 -11.71
N GLU A 151 -0.62 17.56 -11.21
CA GLU A 151 -1.19 18.27 -10.06
C GLU A 151 -0.42 17.98 -8.77
N TYR A 152 -0.06 16.71 -8.52
CA TYR A 152 0.70 16.28 -7.35
C TYR A 152 2.08 16.94 -7.31
N CYS A 153 2.87 16.78 -8.37
CA CYS A 153 4.18 17.41 -8.49
C CYS A 153 4.12 18.93 -8.39
N LYS A 154 3.08 19.58 -8.94
CA LYS A 154 2.91 21.03 -8.79
C LYS A 154 2.74 21.43 -7.32
N ASP A 155 1.94 20.70 -6.56
CA ASP A 155 1.65 21.00 -5.16
C ASP A 155 2.87 20.81 -4.26
N TYR A 156 3.76 19.88 -4.62
CA TYR A 156 5.01 19.60 -3.91
C TYR A 156 6.23 20.36 -4.48
N GLY A 157 6.06 21.16 -5.54
CA GLY A 157 7.16 21.90 -6.17
C GLY A 157 8.13 21.04 -6.99
N LEU A 158 7.70 19.86 -7.45
CA LEU A 158 8.47 18.83 -8.16
C LEU A 158 8.16 18.80 -9.66
N LEU A 159 7.94 19.96 -10.30
CA LEU A 159 7.48 20.00 -11.70
C LEU A 159 8.45 19.38 -12.70
N ASP A 160 9.74 19.35 -12.38
CA ASP A 160 10.78 18.73 -13.21
C ASP A 160 10.79 17.19 -13.11
N GLU A 161 10.03 16.62 -12.16
CA GLU A 161 9.90 15.17 -11.92
C GLU A 161 8.62 14.58 -12.51
N VAL A 162 7.79 15.39 -13.18
CA VAL A 162 6.50 14.94 -13.72
C VAL A 162 6.69 13.84 -14.76
N ARG A 163 6.18 12.66 -14.43
CA ARG A 163 6.05 11.55 -15.34
C ARG A 163 4.63 11.47 -15.93
N SER A 164 4.58 11.10 -17.20
CA SER A 164 3.32 10.88 -17.94
C SER A 164 3.36 9.61 -18.79
N THR A 165 4.40 8.79 -18.64
CA THR A 165 4.54 7.54 -19.38
C THR A 165 3.65 6.46 -18.75
N PRO A 166 2.94 5.65 -19.55
CA PRO A 166 2.15 4.55 -19.03
C PRO A 166 3.02 3.52 -18.31
N ILE A 167 2.53 3.04 -17.18
CA ILE A 167 3.14 1.98 -16.37
C ILE A 167 2.64 0.62 -16.88
N LYS A 168 3.53 -0.36 -17.01
CA LYS A 168 3.11 -1.75 -17.25
C LYS A 168 2.62 -2.35 -15.94
N ILE A 169 1.41 -2.91 -15.93
CA ILE A 169 0.84 -3.55 -14.72
C ILE A 169 1.72 -4.70 -14.23
N ALA A 170 2.42 -5.40 -15.14
CA ALA A 170 3.36 -6.45 -14.79
C ALA A 170 4.62 -5.95 -14.05
N ASN A 171 4.96 -4.65 -14.17
CA ASN A 171 6.12 -4.03 -13.53
C ASN A 171 5.79 -3.43 -12.15
N ILE A 172 4.52 -3.35 -11.77
CA ILE A 172 4.09 -2.84 -10.46
C ILE A 172 4.58 -3.81 -9.39
N MET A 173 5.46 -3.34 -8.50
CA MET A 173 5.99 -4.09 -7.37
C MET A 173 5.10 -3.93 -6.15
N THR A 174 4.75 -2.68 -5.84
CA THR A 174 3.82 -2.32 -4.79
C THR A 174 2.79 -1.31 -5.29
N LEU A 175 1.62 -1.34 -4.65
CA LEU A 175 0.56 -0.36 -4.87
C LEU A 175 -0.07 -0.03 -3.52
N ASP A 176 0.11 1.21 -3.06
CA ASP A 176 -0.63 1.75 -1.92
C ASP A 176 -2.02 2.10 -2.41
N ILE A 177 -2.96 1.18 -2.18
CA ILE A 177 -4.34 1.33 -2.64
C ILE A 177 -4.98 2.52 -1.93
N ILE A 178 -4.79 2.57 -0.61
CA ILE A 178 -5.17 3.65 0.30
C ILE A 178 -4.03 3.78 1.31
N SER A 179 -3.54 4.99 1.53
CA SER A 179 -2.60 5.33 2.60
C SER A 179 -3.04 6.61 3.30
N LYS A 180 -2.51 6.86 4.51
CA LYS A 180 -2.69 8.16 5.19
C LYS A 180 -2.31 9.32 4.27
N GLU A 181 -1.17 9.21 3.59
CA GLU A 181 -0.66 10.26 2.71
C GLU A 181 -1.61 10.52 1.53
N ASN A 182 -2.00 9.47 0.80
CA ASN A 182 -2.90 9.61 -0.34
C ASN A 182 -4.26 10.15 0.08
N TYR A 183 -4.80 9.65 1.20
CA TYR A 183 -6.07 10.14 1.73
C TYR A 183 -6.00 11.62 2.12
N LEU A 184 -4.96 12.04 2.85
CA LEU A 184 -4.78 13.44 3.26
C LEU A 184 -4.59 14.36 2.06
N TYR A 185 -3.83 13.93 1.06
CA TYR A 185 -3.65 14.68 -0.19
C TYR A 185 -4.99 14.87 -0.92
N GLU A 186 -5.84 13.84 -0.97
CA GLU A 186 -7.18 13.97 -1.53
C GLU A 186 -8.07 14.96 -0.75
N GLN A 187 -8.01 14.97 0.58
CA GLN A 187 -8.76 15.94 1.38
C GLN A 187 -8.27 17.37 1.11
N TYR A 188 -6.95 17.58 1.07
CA TYR A 188 -6.34 18.86 0.72
C TYR A 188 -6.82 19.36 -0.65
N ARG A 189 -6.80 18.48 -1.67
CA ARG A 189 -7.27 18.82 -3.02
C ARG A 189 -8.75 19.20 -3.05
N LYS A 190 -9.60 18.49 -2.33
CA LYS A 190 -11.04 18.79 -2.25
C LYS A 190 -11.26 20.19 -1.67
N GLN A 191 -10.54 20.52 -0.60
CA GLN A 191 -10.58 21.84 0.01
C GLN A 191 -10.05 22.94 -0.91
N LYS A 192 -8.93 22.70 -1.59
CA LYS A 192 -8.29 23.66 -2.51
C LYS A 192 -9.17 24.01 -3.73
N ASN A 193 -9.97 23.06 -4.21
CA ASN A 193 -10.84 23.21 -5.37
C ASN A 193 -12.31 23.53 -5.02
N SER A 194 -12.61 23.75 -3.73
CA SER A 194 -13.93 24.21 -3.24
C SER A 194 -13.99 25.74 -3.18
#